data_AF-A0AAU6Q448-F1
#
_entry.id   AF-A0AAU6Q448-F1
#
_cell.length_a   1.000
_cell.length_b   1.000
_cell.length_c   1.000
_cell.angle_alpha   90.00
_cell.angle_beta   90.00
_cell.angle_gamma   90.00
#
_symmetry.space_group_name_H-M   'P 1'
#
loop_
_entity.id
_entity.type
_entity.pdbx_description
1 polymer ?
#
loop_
_entity_poly.entity_id
_entity_poly.type
_entity_poly.pdbx_seq_one_letter_code
_entity_poly.pdbx_strand_id
1 'polypeptide(L)'
;MTGQPEFGSVLWQARCNAGLRLRDAADRLRVHPDYLRRLERGTERPPSNRLLTRLEKLYGLERDALYVAAGRLPPELYEMAATAQGMQLLRAFQELQRGDAPIPLSAQQRAENVRLSQQLERA
;
A
#
# COMPACT_ATOMS: atom_id res chain seq x y z
N MET A 1 -3.46 -3.42 -19.81
CA MET A 1 -3.35 -4.32 -18.65
C MET A 1 -1.96 -4.13 -18.05
N THR A 2 -1.77 -3.09 -17.24
CA THR A 2 -0.46 -2.67 -16.72
C THR A 2 -0.18 -3.33 -15.36
N GLY A 3 0.62 -4.40 -15.37
CA GLY A 3 1.85 -4.45 -14.58
C GLY A 3 1.84 -4.62 -13.05
N GLN A 4 0.77 -5.09 -12.40
CA GLN A 4 0.88 -5.59 -11.01
C GLN A 4 0.01 -6.84 -10.81
N PRO A 5 0.49 -7.88 -10.09
CA PRO A 5 -0.42 -8.88 -9.54
C PRO A 5 -1.37 -8.16 -8.59
N GLU A 6 -2.68 -8.18 -8.87
CA GLU A 6 -3.69 -7.58 -8.00
C GLU A 6 -3.42 -8.03 -6.56
N PHE A 7 -3.34 -7.08 -5.61
CA PHE A 7 -3.04 -7.31 -4.19
C PHE A 7 -3.67 -8.59 -3.61
N GLY A 8 -4.93 -8.87 -3.97
CA GLY A 8 -5.62 -10.08 -3.56
C GLY A 8 -4.95 -11.39 -4.00
N SER A 9 -4.45 -11.44 -5.24
CA SER A 9 -3.73 -12.61 -5.77
C SER A 9 -2.44 -12.88 -5.00
N VAL A 10 -1.70 -11.84 -4.62
CA VAL A 10 -0.50 -11.94 -3.78
C VAL A 10 -0.86 -12.56 -2.43
N LEU A 11 -1.94 -12.07 -1.80
CA LEU A 11 -2.40 -12.62 -0.52
C LEU A 11 -2.85 -14.07 -0.63
N TRP A 12 -3.57 -14.42 -1.69
CA TRP A 12 -4.04 -15.78 -1.93
C TRP A 12 -2.86 -16.75 -2.08
N GLN A 13 -1.88 -16.39 -2.91
CA GLN A 13 -0.65 -17.18 -3.10
C GLN A 13 0.11 -17.32 -1.78
N ALA A 14 0.27 -16.23 -1.02
CA ALA A 14 0.97 -16.24 0.25
C ALA A 14 0.30 -17.16 1.27
N ARG A 15 -1.04 -17.12 1.37
CA ARG A 15 -1.80 -18.03 2.25
C ARG A 15 -1.63 -19.50 1.84
N CYS A 16 -1.72 -19.79 0.54
CA CYS A 16 -1.54 -21.13 0.00
C CYS A 16 -0.12 -21.66 0.26
N ASN A 17 0.91 -20.84 0.06
CA ASN A 17 2.31 -21.19 0.33
C ASN A 17 2.56 -21.43 1.83
N ALA A 18 1.87 -20.70 2.70
CA ALA A 18 1.89 -20.92 4.14
C ALA A 18 1.11 -22.19 4.58
N GLY A 19 0.46 -22.91 3.65
CA GLY A 19 -0.33 -24.10 3.94
C GLY A 19 -1.60 -23.82 4.78
N LEU A 20 -2.05 -22.57 4.83
CA LEU A 20 -3.15 -22.15 5.70
C LEU A 20 -4.50 -22.26 5.00
N ARG A 21 -5.47 -22.86 5.69
CA ARG A 21 -6.88 -22.78 5.26
C ARG A 21 -7.39 -21.36 5.47
N LEU A 22 -8.40 -20.96 4.69
CA LEU A 22 -8.98 -19.63 4.75
C LEU A 22 -9.48 -19.26 6.16
N ARG A 23 -10.14 -20.19 6.86
CA ARG A 23 -10.65 -19.95 8.23
C ARG A 23 -9.50 -19.76 9.22
N ASP A 24 -8.51 -20.65 9.20
CA ASP A 24 -7.34 -20.56 10.09
C ASP A 24 -6.59 -19.24 9.91
N ALA A 25 -6.43 -18.79 8.66
CA ALA A 25 -5.83 -17.49 8.36
C ALA A 25 -6.70 -16.33 8.86
N ALA A 26 -8.01 -16.37 8.62
CA ALA A 26 -8.94 -15.34 9.08
C ALA A 26 -8.95 -15.21 10.61
N ASP A 27 -8.92 -16.32 11.33
CA ASP A 27 -8.87 -16.35 12.79
C ASP A 27 -7.57 -15.74 13.32
N ARG A 28 -6.42 -16.12 12.75
CA ARG A 28 -5.11 -15.54 13.10
C ARG A 28 -5.03 -14.04 12.79
N LEU A 29 -5.64 -13.63 11.68
CA LEU A 29 -5.76 -12.23 11.28
C LEU A 29 -6.87 -11.49 12.02
N ARG A 30 -7.66 -12.15 12.87
CA ARG A 30 -8.81 -11.58 13.59
C ARG A 30 -9.75 -10.80 12.66
N VAL A 31 -10.12 -11.41 11.53
CA VAL A 31 -11.06 -10.87 10.55
C VAL A 31 -12.10 -11.92 10.20
N HIS A 32 -13.23 -11.51 9.63
CA HIS A 32 -14.23 -12.46 9.16
C HIS A 32 -13.71 -13.26 7.94
N PRO A 33 -13.94 -14.58 7.84
CA PRO A 33 -13.48 -15.39 6.71
C PRO A 33 -13.99 -14.88 5.34
N ASP A 34 -15.21 -14.36 5.28
CA ASP A 34 -15.74 -13.78 4.03
C ASP A 34 -15.06 -12.46 3.65
N TYR A 35 -14.60 -11.68 4.63
CA TYR A 35 -13.80 -10.49 4.37
C TYR A 35 -12.46 -10.87 3.76
N LEU A 36 -11.75 -11.84 4.37
CA LEU A 36 -10.48 -12.35 3.82
C LEU A 36 -10.67 -12.94 2.42
N ARG A 37 -11.78 -13.64 2.16
CA ARG A 37 -12.10 -14.16 0.82
C ARG A 37 -12.25 -13.06 -0.22
N ARG A 38 -12.98 -11.98 0.09
CA ARG A 38 -13.14 -10.85 -0.83
C ARG A 38 -11.81 -10.13 -1.06
N LEU A 39 -11.02 -10.00 0.00
CA LEU A 39 -9.68 -9.42 -0.07
C LEU A 39 -8.77 -10.20 -1.01
N GLU A 40 -8.71 -11.54 -0.87
CA GLU A 40 -7.94 -12.43 -1.74
C GLU A 40 -8.44 -12.45 -3.19
N ARG A 41 -9.73 -12.12 -3.42
CA ARG A 41 -10.32 -12.01 -4.77
C ARG A 41 -10.16 -10.62 -5.39
N GLY A 42 -9.57 -9.65 -4.69
CA GLY A 42 -9.47 -8.27 -5.18
C GLY A 42 -10.80 -7.51 -5.20
N THR A 43 -11.87 -8.05 -4.62
CA THR A 43 -13.20 -7.39 -4.57
C THR A 43 -13.38 -6.51 -3.33
N GLU A 44 -12.35 -6.43 -2.48
CA GLU A 44 -12.29 -5.58 -1.30
C GLU A 44 -11.10 -4.63 -1.45
N ARG A 45 -11.24 -3.40 -0.93
CA ARG A 45 -10.14 -2.44 -0.96
C ARG A 45 -8.98 -2.91 -0.08
N PRO A 46 -7.72 -2.52 -0.41
CA PRO A 46 -6.58 -2.78 0.45
C PRO A 46 -6.85 -2.34 1.90
N PRO A 47 -6.48 -3.19 2.88
CA PRO A 47 -6.89 -3.01 4.26
C PRO A 47 -6.06 -1.93 4.96
N SER A 48 -6.32 -1.69 6.24
CA SER A 48 -5.52 -0.76 7.05
C SER A 48 -4.08 -1.23 7.23
N ASN A 49 -3.17 -0.29 7.51
CA ASN A 49 -1.76 -0.58 7.77
C ASN A 49 -1.58 -1.62 8.89
N ARG A 50 -2.44 -1.57 9.93
CA ARG A 50 -2.42 -2.56 11.01
C ARG A 50 -2.73 -3.98 10.53
N LEU A 51 -3.60 -4.15 9.54
CA LEU A 51 -3.86 -5.46 8.95
C LEU A 51 -2.75 -5.86 7.97
N LEU A 52 -2.16 -4.92 7.21
CA LEU A 52 -0.98 -5.18 6.39
C LEU A 52 0.19 -5.73 7.22
N THR A 53 0.53 -5.11 8.36
CA THR A 53 1.57 -5.63 9.27
C THR A 53 1.26 -7.03 9.81
N ARG A 54 -0.02 -7.39 9.97
CA ARG A 54 -0.41 -8.75 10.39
C ARG A 54 -0.29 -9.75 9.25
N LEU A 55 -0.62 -9.34 8.02
CA LEU A 55 -0.46 -10.15 6.81
C LEU A 55 1.02 -10.42 6.55
N GLU A 56 1.86 -9.39 6.62
CA GLU A 56 3.32 -9.47 6.57
C GLU A 56 3.85 -10.55 7.52
N LYS A 57 3.52 -10.44 8.82
CA LYS A 57 3.97 -11.37 9.85
C LYS A 57 3.43 -12.79 9.69
N LEU A 58 2.16 -12.93 9.31
CA LEU A 58 1.53 -14.25 9.20
C LEU A 58 2.05 -15.02 7.99
N TYR A 59 2.26 -14.33 6.88
CA TYR A 59 2.63 -14.96 5.61
C TYR A 59 4.11 -14.83 5.25
N GLY A 60 4.90 -14.10 6.04
CA GLY A 60 6.32 -13.87 5.78
C GLY A 60 6.56 -13.05 4.50
N LEU A 61 5.66 -12.11 4.21
CA LEU A 61 5.76 -11.28 3.01
C LEU A 61 6.79 -10.16 3.20
N GLU A 62 7.49 -9.84 2.12
CA GLU A 62 8.35 -8.66 2.08
C GLU A 62 7.48 -7.41 2.22
N ARG A 63 7.86 -6.56 3.17
CA ARG A 63 7.04 -5.46 3.66
C ARG A 63 6.79 -4.44 2.55
N ASP A 64 7.82 -3.95 1.90
CA ASP A 64 7.71 -2.86 0.93
C ASP A 64 6.88 -3.29 -0.28
N ALA A 65 7.09 -4.50 -0.80
CA ALA A 65 6.31 -5.09 -1.86
C ALA A 65 4.82 -5.22 -1.48
N LEU A 66 4.51 -5.63 -0.25
CA LEU A 66 3.13 -5.72 0.24
C LEU A 66 2.46 -4.34 0.28
N TYR A 67 3.16 -3.31 0.76
CA TYR A 67 2.65 -1.94 0.83
C TYR A 67 2.48 -1.32 -0.56
N VAL A 68 3.44 -1.52 -1.47
CA VAL A 68 3.33 -1.10 -2.87
C VAL A 68 2.16 -1.77 -3.56
N ALA A 69 1.98 -3.09 -3.41
CA ALA A 69 0.84 -3.80 -3.96
C ALA A 69 -0.50 -3.32 -3.37
N ALA A 70 -0.50 -2.91 -2.10
CA ALA A 70 -1.66 -2.32 -1.44
C ALA A 70 -1.90 -0.84 -1.80
N GLY A 71 -1.02 -0.19 -2.58
CA GLY A 71 -1.09 1.24 -2.86
C GLY A 71 -0.98 2.10 -1.59
N ARG A 72 -0.24 1.63 -0.58
CA ARG A 72 -0.11 2.27 0.74
C ARG A 72 1.36 2.48 1.08
N LEU A 73 1.63 3.42 1.99
CA LEU A 73 2.94 3.56 2.60
C LEU A 73 3.02 2.81 3.95
N PRO A 74 4.19 2.30 4.34
CA PRO A 74 4.47 1.92 5.71
C PRO A 74 4.24 3.11 6.68
N PRO A 75 3.70 2.87 7.90
CA PRO A 75 3.48 3.90 8.92
C PRO A 75 4.69 4.82 9.18
N GLU A 76 5.90 4.28 9.18
CA GLU A 76 7.14 5.00 9.46
C GLU A 76 7.47 6.01 8.35
N LEU A 77 7.08 5.70 7.10
CA LEU A 77 7.23 6.63 5.99
C LEU A 77 6.19 7.76 6.03
N TYR A 78 5.08 7.64 6.77
CA TYR A 78 4.17 8.77 6.97
C TYR A 78 4.80 9.87 7.81
N GLU A 79 5.60 9.52 8.81
CA GLU A 79 6.31 10.52 9.62
C GLU A 79 7.39 11.22 8.81
N MET A 80 8.10 10.49 7.94
CA MET A 80 9.05 11.08 6.99
C MET A 80 8.35 11.95 5.93
N ALA A 81 7.12 11.60 5.55
CA ALA A 81 6.29 12.35 4.62
C ALA A 81 5.46 13.46 5.29
N ALA A 82 5.61 13.71 6.59
CA ALA A 82 4.79 14.66 7.36
C ALA A 82 5.06 16.15 7.04
N THR A 83 5.71 16.42 5.92
CA THR A 83 5.75 17.74 5.30
C THR A 83 4.49 17.95 4.45
N ALA A 84 4.09 19.21 4.23
CA ALA A 84 2.94 19.51 3.37
C ALA A 84 3.14 18.94 1.95
N GLN A 85 4.38 18.94 1.46
CA GLN A 85 4.79 18.45 0.15
C GLN A 85 4.79 16.91 0.10
N GLY A 86 5.32 16.24 1.13
CA GLY A 86 5.30 14.78 1.24
C GLY A 86 3.88 14.20 1.22
N MET A 87 2.97 14.84 1.96
CA MET A 87 1.55 14.47 1.97
C MET A 87 0.86 14.65 0.61
N GLN A 88 1.26 15.66 -0.18
CA GLN A 88 0.72 15.89 -1.52
C GLN A 88 1.20 14.85 -2.53
N LEU A 89 2.49 14.52 -2.50
CA LEU A 89 3.05 13.46 -3.34
C LEU A 89 2.40 12.12 -3.03
N LEU A 90 2.17 11.82 -1.74
CA LEU A 90 1.46 10.62 -1.31
C LEU A 90 0.02 10.57 -1.85
N ARG A 91 -0.72 11.68 -1.77
CA ARG A 91 -2.08 11.76 -2.30
C ARG A 91 -2.09 11.52 -3.81
N ALA A 92 -1.21 12.18 -4.56
CA ALA A 92 -1.11 12.02 -6.01
C ALA A 92 -0.77 10.58 -6.40
N PHE A 93 0.14 9.93 -5.66
CA PHE A 93 0.46 8.52 -5.85
C PHE A 93 -0.75 7.61 -5.61
N GLN A 94 -1.50 7.83 -4.53
CA GLN A 94 -2.71 7.07 -4.24
C GLN A 94 -3.80 7.25 -5.30
N GLU A 95 -3.97 8.46 -5.84
CA GLU A 95 -4.93 8.75 -6.91
C GLU A 95 -4.55 8.01 -8.21
N LEU A 96 -3.28 8.08 -8.61
CA LEU A 96 -2.75 7.34 -9.76
C LEU A 96 -3.00 5.82 -9.64
N GLN A 97 -2.78 5.26 -8.45
CA GLN A 97 -2.99 3.82 -8.19
C GLN A 97 -4.47 3.41 -8.24
N ARG A 98 -5.39 4.35 -8.01
CA ARG A 98 -6.84 4.09 -8.07
C ARG A 98 -7.40 4.16 -9.49
N GLY A 99 -6.57 4.53 -10.47
CA GLY A 99 -7.04 4.89 -11.81
C GLY A 99 -7.82 6.21 -11.83
N ASP A 100 -7.80 6.96 -10.73
CA ASP A 100 -8.35 8.30 -10.64
C ASP A 100 -7.29 9.26 -11.22
N ALA A 101 -7.71 10.27 -12.00
CA ALA A 101 -6.77 11.30 -12.44
C ALA A 101 -6.25 12.05 -11.21
N PRO A 102 -4.92 12.12 -10.99
CA PRO A 102 -4.38 12.79 -9.82
C PRO A 102 -4.74 14.28 -9.86
N ILE A 103 -5.02 14.87 -8.69
CA ILE A 103 -5.18 16.31 -8.56
C ILE A 103 -3.82 16.93 -8.93
N PRO A 104 -3.74 17.76 -9.98
CA PRO A 104 -2.48 18.35 -10.38
C PRO A 104 -1.92 19.22 -9.27
N LEU A 105 -0.61 19.07 -8.99
CA LEU A 105 0.10 19.97 -8.09
C LEU A 105 -0.01 21.41 -8.58
N SER A 106 -0.21 22.35 -7.66
CA SER A 106 -0.23 23.78 -8.00
C SER A 106 1.14 24.22 -8.53
N ALA A 107 1.18 25.31 -9.31
CA ALA A 107 2.43 25.87 -9.82
C ALA A 107 3.44 26.16 -8.69
N GLN A 108 2.94 26.62 -7.54
CA GLN A 108 3.75 26.89 -6.34
C GLN A 108 4.38 25.60 -5.78
N GLN A 109 3.60 24.52 -5.68
CA GLN A 109 4.06 23.22 -5.18
C GLN A 109 5.08 22.57 -6.13
N ARG A 110 4.89 22.73 -7.44
CA ARG A 110 5.86 22.26 -8.45
C ARG A 110 7.20 22.97 -8.32
N ALA A 111 7.19 24.29 -8.13
CA ALA A 111 8.42 25.06 -7.94
C ALA A 111 9.15 24.69 -6.64
N GLU A 112 8.41 24.44 -5.56
CA GLU A 112 8.96 24.05 -4.27
C GLU A 112 9.61 22.65 -4.32
N ASN A 113 8.98 21.68 -4.97
CA ASN A 113 9.54 20.33 -5.15
C ASN A 113 10.87 20.35 -5.92
N VAL A 114 10.98 21.18 -6.97
CA VAL A 114 12.23 21.34 -7.74
C VAL A 114 13.32 21.93 -6.85
N ARG A 115 12.99 22.93 -6.03
CA ARG A 115 13.94 23.58 -5.11
C ARG A 115 14.45 22.60 -4.03
N LEU A 116 13.55 21.84 -3.42
CA LEU A 116 13.91 20.85 -2.39
C LEU A 116 14.81 19.75 -2.96
N SER A 117 14.51 19.27 -4.16
CA SER A 117 15.33 18.25 -4.85
C SER A 117 16.75 18.76 -5.10
N GLN A 118 16.89 20.01 -5.58
CA GLN A 118 18.19 20.65 -5.80
C GLN A 118 18.99 20.89 -4.50
N GLN A 119 18.32 21.04 -3.36
CA GLN A 119 18.98 21.20 -2.06
C GLN A 119 19.49 19.87 -1.51
N LEU A 120 18.72 18.78 -1.71
CA LEU A 120 19.12 17.44 -1.31
C LEU A 120 20.29 16.90 -2.15
N GLU A 121 20.35 17.22 -3.45
CA GLU A 121 21.48 16.84 -4.32
C GLU A 121 22.80 17.56 -3.99
N ARG A 122 22.74 18.62 -3.18
CA ARG A 122 23.90 19.44 -2.80
C ARG A 122 24.41 19.18 -1.38
N ALA A 123 23.71 18.36 -0.59
CA ALA A 123 24.04 18.00 0.78
C ALA A 123 24.72 16.63 0.83
#